data_AF-A0A8X6R594-F1
#
_entry.id   AF-A0A8X6R594-F1
#
_cell.length_a   1.000
_cell.length_b   1.000
_cell.length_c   1.000
_cell.angle_alpha   90.00
_cell.angle_beta   90.00
_cell.angle_gamma   90.00
#
_symmetry.space_group_name_H-M   'P 1'
#
loop_
_entity.id
_entity.type
_entity.pdbx_description
1 polymer ?
#
loop_
_entity_poly.entity_id
_entity_poly.type
_entity_poly.pdbx_seq_one_letter_code
_entity_poly.pdbx_strand_id
1 'polypeptide(L)' 'MRSIGRGAEAGRMFCALMNLPQPPTRFAPYNKKLLNAVKLVSEETMHKATQEAVLENGSNNNIAVAVDGTWQKR' A
#
# COMPACT_ATOMS: atom_id res chain seq x y z
N MET A 1 12.36 0.69 11.95
CA MET A 1 11.20 1.61 11.91
C MET A 1 10.94 2.00 10.47
N ARG A 2 9.74 1.75 9.92
CA ARG A 2 9.46 2.02 8.50
C ARG A 2 9.48 3.54 8.25
N SER A 3 9.96 3.99 7.10
CA SER A 3 9.96 5.42 6.72
C SER A 3 8.65 5.88 6.06
N ILE A 4 7.61 5.04 6.15
CA ILE A 4 6.27 5.29 5.57
C ILE A 4 5.14 4.91 6.54
N GLY A 5 3.98 5.55 6.33
CA GLY A 5 2.72 5.20 6.99
C GLY A 5 2.82 5.17 8.51
N ARG A 6 2.11 4.21 9.14
CA ARG A 6 2.05 4.06 10.61
C ARG A 6 3.43 3.88 11.26
N GLY A 7 4.38 3.25 10.56
CA GLY A 7 5.73 3.03 11.09
C GLY A 7 6.56 4.31 11.15
N ALA A 8 6.40 5.23 10.19
CA ALA A 8 7.04 6.54 10.24
C ALA A 8 6.48 7.37 11.39
N GLU A 9 5.17 7.27 11.60
CA GLU A 9 4.49 8.10 12.59
C GLU A 9 4.76 7.65 14.03
N ALA A 10 4.71 6.34 14.27
CA ALA A 10 5.20 5.76 15.52
C ALA A 10 6.67 6.16 15.78
N GLY A 11 7.44 6.32 14.71
CA GLY A 11 8.82 6.75 14.81
C GLY A 11 9.07 8.17 15.23
N ARG A 12 8.33 9.11 14.63
CA ARG A 12 8.37 10.51 15.04
C ARG A 12 7.94 10.68 16.49
N MET A 13 6.86 10.00 16.88
CA MET A 13 6.36 10.01 18.25
C MET A 13 7.39 9.44 19.24
N PHE A 14 8.01 8.30 18.91
CA PHE A 14 9.07 7.71 19.75
C PHE A 14 10.29 8.62 19.88
N CYS A 15 10.78 9.18 18.77
CA CYS A 15 11.90 10.13 18.83
C CYS A 15 11.59 11.36 19.68
N ALA A 16 10.36 11.90 19.56
CA ALA A 16 9.91 13.04 20.37
C ALA A 16 9.84 12.69 21.87
N LEU A 17 9.29 11.52 22.22
CA LEU A 17 9.20 11.04 23.61
C LEU A 17 10.58 10.86 24.26
N MET A 18 11.56 10.39 23.48
CA MET A 18 12.90 10.06 23.98
C MET A 18 13.92 11.19 23.80
N ASN A 19 13.49 12.37 23.34
CA ASN A 19 14.36 13.50 22.99
C ASN A 19 15.51 13.12 22.02
N LEU A 20 15.19 12.26 21.04
CA LEU A 20 16.11 11.79 20.00
C LEU A 20 15.99 12.66 18.74
N PRO A 21 17.02 12.69 17.87
CA PRO A 21 16.91 13.31 16.56
C PRO A 21 15.77 12.72 15.74
N GLN A 22 15.10 13.58 14.96
CA GLN A 22 13.97 13.19 14.14
C GLN A 22 14.38 12.15 13.08
N PRO A 23 13.48 11.20 12.73
CA PRO A 23 13.76 10.21 11.69
C PRO A 23 14.11 10.83 10.34
N PRO A 24 15.01 10.21 9.53
CA PRO A 24 15.42 10.74 8.24
C PRO A 24 14.25 10.91 7.25
N THR A 25 14.11 12.10 6.68
CA THR A 25 13.05 12.43 5.71
C THR A 25 13.48 12.30 4.25
N ARG A 26 14.77 12.04 3.98
CA ARG A 26 15.33 11.89 2.61
C ARG A 26 14.60 10.87 1.73
N PHE A 27 13.88 9.93 2.34
CA PHE A 27 13.14 8.88 1.64
C PHE A 27 11.74 9.33 1.18
N ALA A 28 11.21 10.43 1.71
CA ALA A 28 9.84 10.88 1.42
C ALA A 28 9.55 11.08 -0.09
N PRO A 29 10.46 11.67 -0.91
CA PRO A 29 10.23 11.80 -2.35
C PRO A 29 10.12 10.44 -3.07
N TYR A 30 10.96 9.48 -2.69
CA TYR A 30 10.94 8.14 -3.27
C TYR A 30 9.69 7.37 -2.86
N ASN A 31 9.27 7.49 -1.60
CA ASN A 31 8.04 6.89 -1.10
C ASN A 31 6.82 7.37 -1.88
N LYS A 32 6.76 8.66 -2.22
CA LYS A 32 5.68 9.23 -3.05
C LYS A 32 5.69 8.65 -4.47
N LYS A 33 6.86 8.55 -5.10
CA LYS A 33 6.99 7.96 -6.45
C LYS A 33 6.58 6.49 -6.47
N LEU A 34 7.08 5.71 -5.51
CA LEU A 34 6.74 4.29 -5.37
C LEU A 34 5.25 4.09 -5.12
N LEU A 35 4.64 4.89 -4.23
CA LEU A 35 3.21 4.81 -3.95
C LEU A 35 2.38 5.06 -5.21
N ASN A 36 2.72 6.09 -5.99
CA ASN A 36 2.00 6.41 -7.22
C ASN A 36 2.13 5.28 -8.26
N ALA A 37 3.34 4.74 -8.45
CA ALA A 37 3.57 3.65 -9.38
C ALA A 37 2.81 2.38 -8.97
N VAL A 38 2.89 2.00 -7.69
CA VAL A 38 2.18 0.83 -7.14
C VAL A 38 0.67 1.03 -7.25
N LYS A 39 0.16 2.22 -6.96
CA LYS A 39 -1.27 2.53 -7.07
C LYS A 39 -1.76 2.34 -8.51
N LEU A 40 -1.06 2.92 -9.49
CA LEU A 40 -1.43 2.82 -10.91
C LEU A 40 -1.48 1.36 -11.35
N VAL A 41 -0.42 0.60 -11.07
CA VAL A 41 -0.38 -0.82 -11.43
C VAL A 41 -1.50 -1.60 -10.74
N SER A 42 -1.75 -1.33 -9.46
CA SER A 42 -2.79 -2.03 -8.69
C SER A 42 -4.20 -1.74 -9.22
N GLU A 43 -4.49 -0.50 -9.60
CA GLU A 43 -5.78 -0.12 -10.18
C GLU A 43 -5.98 -0.78 -11.55
N GLU A 44 -4.96 -0.75 -12.42
CA GLU A 44 -5.03 -1.37 -13.75
C GLU A 44 -5.18 -2.89 -13.67
N THR A 45 -4.42 -3.56 -12.79
CA THR A 45 -4.51 -5.02 -12.67
C THR A 45 -5.83 -5.46 -12.05
N MET A 46 -6.35 -4.74 -11.05
CA MET A 46 -7.66 -5.07 -10.47
C MET A 46 -8.79 -4.86 -11.47
N HIS A 47 -8.73 -3.83 -12.32
CA HIS A 47 -9.72 -3.64 -13.38
C HIS A 47 -9.70 -4.78 -14.40
N LYS A 48 -8.51 -5.20 -14.86
CA LYS A 48 -8.36 -6.34 -15.78
C LYS A 48 -8.86 -7.63 -15.16
N ALA A 49 -8.44 -7.93 -13.92
CA ALA A 49 -8.89 -9.11 -13.20
C ALA A 49 -10.42 -9.14 -13.00
N THR A 50 -11.04 -7.98 -12.77
CA THR A 50 -12.51 -7.88 -12.67
C THR A 50 -13.19 -8.21 -14.01
N GLN A 51 -12.66 -7.71 -15.13
CA GLN A 51 -13.20 -8.01 -16.47
C GLN A 51 -13.07 -9.49 -16.80
N GLU A 52 -11.91 -10.09 -16.52
CA GLU A 52 -11.66 -11.52 -16.68
C GLU A 52 -12.63 -12.35 -15.82
N ALA A 53 -12.81 -12.00 -14.55
CA ALA A 53 -13.73 -12.70 -13.66
C ALA A 53 -15.20 -12.63 -14.12
N VAL A 54 -15.65 -11.51 -14.69
CA VAL A 54 -17.01 -11.39 -15.26
C VAL A 54 -17.18 -12.31 -16.47
N LEU A 55 -16.18 -12.40 -17.34
CA LEU A 55 -16.22 -13.28 -18.51
C LEU A 55 -16.27 -14.75 -18.07
N GLU A 56 -15.44 -15.15 -17.09
CA GLU A 56 -15.43 -16.50 -16.54
C GLU A 56 -16.74 -16.85 -15.81
N ASN A 57 -17.39 -15.87 -15.19
CA ASN A 57 -18.68 -16.04 -14.52
C ASN A 57 -19.88 -15.98 -15.49
N GLY A 58 -19.69 -16.27 -16.77
CA GLY A 58 -20.77 -16.29 -17.77
C GLY A 58 -21.43 -14.93 -17.99
N SER A 59 -20.64 -13.84 -17.95
CA SER A 59 -21.11 -12.45 -18.01
C SER A 59 -21.95 -12.00 -16.80
N ASN A 60 -21.94 -12.76 -15.69
CA ASN A 60 -22.57 -12.34 -14.44
C ASN A 60 -21.57 -11.53 -13.59
N ASN A 61 -21.98 -10.34 -13.17
CA ASN A 61 -21.15 -9.42 -12.39
C ASN A 61 -21.30 -9.58 -10.87
N ASN A 62 -22.08 -10.56 -10.40
CA ASN A 62 -22.20 -10.89 -8.98
C ASN A 62 -20.96 -11.66 -8.50
N ILE A 63 -19.90 -10.92 -8.20
CA ILE A 63 -18.58 -11.45 -7.83
C ILE A 63 -18.13 -10.81 -6.52
N ALA A 64 -17.64 -11.64 -5.60
CA ALA A 64 -17.04 -11.20 -4.35
C ALA A 64 -15.55 -11.56 -4.35
N VAL A 65 -14.70 -10.62 -3.93
CA VAL A 65 -13.26 -10.80 -3.84
C VAL A 65 -12.81 -10.54 -2.41
N ALA A 66 -12.02 -11.46 -1.85
CA ALA A 66 -11.38 -11.30 -0.55
C ALA A 66 -9.86 -11.21 -0.76
N VAL A 67 -9.23 -10.18 -0.20
CA VAL A 67 -7.78 -9.98 -0.26
C VAL A 67 -7.25 -9.86 1.16
N ASP A 68 -6.37 -10.78 1.57
CA ASP A 68 -5.70 -10.70 2.86
C ASP A 68 -4.33 -10.03 2.71
N GLY A 69 -4.07 -9.00 3.51
CA GLY A 69 -2.81 -8.23 3.47
C GLY A 69 -1.61 -8.96 4.08
N THR A 70 -1.62 -10.29 4.16
CA THR A 70 -0.61 -11.09 4.86
C THR A 70 0.78 -11.00 4.21
N TRP A 71 0.83 -10.71 2.90
CA TRP A 71 2.05 -10.48 2.14
C TRP A 71 2.86 -9.25 2.61
N GLN A 72 2.26 -8.31 3.34
CA GLN A 72 2.90 -7.06 3.80
C GLN A 72 3.64 -7.19 5.15
N LYS A 73 3.65 -8.38 5.77
CA LYS A 73 4.23 -8.59 7.11
C LYS A 73 5.73 -8.95 7.13
N ARG A 74 6.39 -9.12 5.98
CA ARG A 74 7.85 -9.31 5.92
C ARG A 74 8.61 -7.99 5.87
#